data_AF-A0AAD7PSA1-F1
#
_entry.id   AF-A0AAD7PSA1-F1
#
_cell.length_a   1.000
_cell.length_b   1.000
_cell.length_c   1.000
_cell.angle_alpha   90.00
_cell.angle_beta   90.00
_cell.angle_gamma   90.00
#
_symmetry.space_group_name_H-M   'P 1'
#
loop_
_entity.id
_entity.type
_entity.pdbx_description
1 polymer ?
#
loop_
_entity_poly.entity_id
_entity_poly.type
_entity_poly.pdbx_seq_one_letter_code
_entity_poly.pdbx_strand_id
1 'polypeptide(L)'
;MDEQQPSTRAGRDGISVAEDQNKEKGEEGLNGQAEARTGSSPNFIGKHRMSAAISHLHNQINIIQEELDKLETYGEASIVCKEFISSVDSNPDPLLPETKGPVDVGWDRWFGGAPNSRNHKRWI
;
A
#
# COMPACT_ATOMS: atom_id res chain seq x y z
N MET A 1 -6.90 65.39 25.04
CA MET A 1 -6.77 63.93 25.12
C MET A 1 -6.95 63.45 23.71
N ASP A 2 -5.81 63.34 23.05
CA ASP A 2 -5.62 63.31 21.61
C ASP A 2 -6.04 61.98 20.98
N GLU A 3 -6.59 62.11 19.78
CA GLU A 3 -6.85 61.05 18.82
C GLU A 3 -5.51 60.47 18.34
N GLN A 4 -5.34 59.14 18.37
CA GLN A 4 -4.24 58.48 17.68
C GLN A 4 -4.68 57.12 17.14
N GLN A 5 -4.61 57.03 15.81
CA GLN A 5 -4.90 55.86 14.99
C GLN A 5 -3.80 54.78 15.11
N PRO A 6 -4.11 53.51 14.76
CA PRO A 6 -3.11 52.45 14.65
C PRO A 6 -2.22 52.60 13.41
N SER A 7 -0.92 52.44 13.63
CA SER A 7 0.16 52.49 12.65
C SER A 7 0.65 51.09 12.27
N THR A 8 1.21 51.02 11.06
CA THR A 8 2.08 49.99 10.46
C THR A 8 1.42 48.84 9.69
N ARG A 9 1.98 48.36 8.57
CA ARG A 9 2.57 48.95 7.35
C ARG A 9 2.59 47.78 6.36
N ALA A 10 2.09 48.01 5.15
CA ALA A 10 2.00 47.02 4.08
C ALA A 10 3.39 46.46 3.68
N GLY A 11 3.37 45.19 3.28
CA GLY A 11 4.53 44.41 2.86
C GLY A 11 5.23 44.94 1.61
N ARG A 12 6.51 44.59 1.51
CA ARG A 12 7.32 44.70 0.30
C ARG A 12 8.62 43.92 0.50
N ASP A 13 8.58 42.61 0.28
CA ASP A 13 9.79 41.82 0.08
C ASP A 13 9.96 41.64 -1.44
N GLY A 14 10.70 42.57 -2.04
CA GLY A 14 11.21 42.46 -3.39
C GLY A 14 12.52 41.68 -3.35
N ILE A 15 12.47 40.38 -3.67
CA ILE A 15 13.67 39.60 -3.99
C ILE A 15 13.85 39.64 -5.50
N SER A 16 14.89 40.36 -5.92
CA SER A 16 15.38 40.46 -7.29
C SER A 16 15.98 39.13 -7.70
N VAL A 17 15.32 38.44 -8.63
CA VAL A 17 15.83 37.25 -9.31
C VAL A 17 16.88 37.70 -10.34
N ALA A 18 18.13 37.33 -10.11
CA ALA A 18 19.18 37.47 -11.11
C ALA A 18 19.02 36.35 -12.16
N GLU A 19 18.81 36.73 -13.41
CA GLU A 19 18.77 35.83 -14.56
C GLU A 19 20.20 35.40 -14.91
N ASP A 20 20.52 34.11 -14.69
CA ASP A 20 21.78 33.51 -15.11
C ASP A 20 21.64 33.00 -16.55
N GLN A 21 22.14 33.79 -17.51
CA GLN A 21 22.19 33.41 -18.92
C GLN A 21 23.39 32.51 -19.18
N ASN A 22 23.22 31.19 -19.04
CA ASN A 22 24.25 30.24 -19.46
C ASN A 22 24.06 29.87 -20.95
N LYS A 23 25.00 30.33 -21.77
CA LYS A 23 25.05 30.17 -23.22
C LYS A 23 25.77 28.86 -23.56
N GLU A 24 24.99 27.84 -23.94
CA GLU A 24 25.52 26.62 -24.54
C GLU A 24 26.19 26.94 -25.89
N LYS A 25 27.50 26.70 -25.99
CA LYS A 25 28.20 26.55 -27.26
C LYS A 25 28.56 25.08 -27.42
N GLY A 26 27.97 24.45 -28.43
CA GLY A 26 28.36 23.12 -28.89
C GLY A 26 29.56 23.13 -29.83
N GLU A 27 30.02 21.91 -30.12
CA GLU A 27 30.97 21.46 -31.16
C GLU A 27 32.46 21.61 -30.76
N GLU A 28 33.36 20.60 -30.86
CA GLU A 28 33.50 19.48 -31.80
C GLU A 28 34.64 18.53 -31.33
N GLY A 29 34.68 17.26 -31.80
CA GLY A 29 35.97 16.60 -32.16
C GLY A 29 36.56 15.45 -31.31
N LEU A 30 36.12 14.22 -31.61
CA LEU A 30 36.85 12.92 -31.76
C LEU A 30 38.11 12.50 -30.94
N ASN A 31 37.97 11.25 -30.45
CA ASN A 31 38.95 10.14 -30.43
C ASN A 31 39.82 9.90 -29.16
N GLY A 32 39.78 8.67 -28.65
CA GLY A 32 40.83 8.14 -27.77
C GLY A 32 40.37 7.19 -26.66
N GLN A 33 40.52 5.90 -26.93
CA GLN A 33 40.89 4.85 -25.97
C GLN A 33 39.82 4.27 -25.04
N ALA A 34 39.55 2.98 -25.31
CA ALA A 34 39.07 2.01 -24.35
C ALA A 34 40.08 1.88 -23.21
N GLU A 35 39.68 2.28 -22.01
CA GLU A 35 40.24 1.77 -20.77
C GLU A 35 39.10 1.25 -19.90
N ALA A 36 39.12 -0.07 -19.71
CA ALA A 36 38.36 -0.72 -18.66
C ALA A 36 38.75 -0.09 -17.32
N ARG A 37 37.84 0.67 -16.73
CA ARG A 37 37.90 1.02 -15.31
C ARG A 37 36.87 0.20 -14.58
N THR A 38 37.32 -0.96 -14.10
CA THR A 38 36.81 -1.57 -12.87
C THR A 38 36.99 -0.57 -11.73
N GLY A 39 36.04 0.35 -11.62
CA GLY A 39 35.81 1.17 -10.44
C GLY A 39 34.51 0.70 -9.82
N SER A 40 34.55 -0.40 -9.06
CA SER A 40 33.51 -0.69 -8.08
C SER A 40 33.62 0.37 -7.00
N SER A 41 33.16 1.59 -7.29
CA SER A 41 33.05 2.65 -6.30
C SER A 41 31.93 2.27 -5.32
N PRO A 42 32.24 2.11 -4.03
CA PRO A 42 31.19 1.95 -3.04
C PRO A 42 30.44 3.29 -3.01
N ASN A 43 29.13 3.25 -3.26
CA ASN A 43 28.17 4.33 -3.01
C ASN A 43 27.83 5.30 -4.16
N PHE A 44 28.19 5.05 -5.42
CA PHE A 44 27.56 5.82 -6.52
C PHE A 44 26.16 5.26 -6.84
N ILE A 45 25.18 5.63 -6.02
CA ILE A 45 23.78 5.51 -6.44
C ILE A 45 23.62 6.49 -7.60
N GLY A 46 23.57 5.95 -8.83
CA GLY A 46 23.37 6.78 -10.01
C GLY A 46 22.10 7.62 -9.89
N LYS A 47 22.11 8.83 -10.44
CA LYS A 47 21.00 9.80 -10.40
C LYS A 47 19.60 9.17 -10.64
N HIS A 48 19.50 8.23 -11.57
CA HIS A 48 18.25 7.51 -11.88
C HIS A 48 17.78 6.61 -10.74
N ARG A 49 18.69 5.92 -10.06
CA ARG A 49 18.37 5.09 -8.90
C ARG A 49 17.89 5.94 -7.73
N MET A 50 18.50 7.10 -7.52
CA MET A 50 18.05 8.05 -6.50
C MET A 50 16.66 8.60 -6.84
N SER A 51 16.44 9.03 -8.08
CA SER A 51 15.12 9.48 -8.53
C SER A 51 14.06 8.40 -8.40
N ALA A 52 14.35 7.15 -8.78
CA ALA A 52 13.43 6.02 -8.63
C ALA A 52 13.11 5.74 -7.16
N ALA A 53 14.10 5.81 -6.27
CA ALA A 53 13.88 5.65 -4.83
C ALA A 53 12.98 6.76 -4.27
N ILE A 54 13.19 8.02 -4.69
CA ILE A 54 12.34 9.15 -4.30
C ILE A 54 10.91 8.94 -4.82
N SER A 55 10.73 8.61 -6.10
CA SER A 55 9.42 8.33 -6.67
C SER A 55 8.71 7.18 -5.96
N HIS A 56 9.45 6.12 -5.61
CA HIS A 56 8.90 5.00 -4.86
C HIS A 56 8.43 5.41 -3.46
N LEU A 57 9.22 6.22 -2.74
CA LEU A 57 8.85 6.74 -1.43
C LEU A 57 7.64 7.67 -1.51
N HIS A 58 7.58 8.57 -2.51
CA HIS A 58 6.40 9.40 -2.73
C HIS A 58 5.15 8.55 -3.01
N ASN A 59 5.27 7.49 -3.79
CA ASN A 59 4.14 6.59 -4.03
C ASN A 59 3.68 5.88 -2.75
N GLN A 60 4.61 5.42 -1.90
CA GLN A 60 4.25 4.85 -0.59
C GLN A 60 3.55 5.87 0.31
N ILE A 61 4.04 7.11 0.35
CA ILE A 61 3.39 8.20 1.09
C ILE A 61 1.96 8.39 0.62
N ASN A 62 1.75 8.47 -0.70
CA ASN A 62 0.42 8.66 -1.28
C ASN A 62 -0.53 7.50 -0.96
N ILE A 63 -0.05 6.25 -1.06
CA ILE A 63 -0.86 5.07 -0.71
C ILE A 63 -1.29 5.12 0.75
N ILE A 64 -0.36 5.40 1.66
CA ILE A 64 -0.65 5.46 3.09
C ILE A 64 -1.64 6.58 3.41
N GLN A 65 -1.50 7.74 2.76
CA GLN A 65 -2.44 8.85 2.91
C GLN A 65 -3.84 8.46 2.43
N GLU A 66 -3.95 7.85 1.24
CA GLU A 66 -5.23 7.38 0.71
C GLU A 66 -5.89 6.32 1.60
N GLU A 67 -5.11 5.38 2.16
CA GLU A 67 -5.59 4.38 3.10
C GLU A 67 -6.09 5.01 4.40
N LEU A 68 -5.39 6.03 4.91
CA LEU A 68 -5.78 6.73 6.12
C LEU A 68 -7.08 7.51 5.93
N ASP A 69 -7.23 8.20 4.79
CA ASP A 69 -8.46 8.92 4.43
C ASP A 69 -9.66 7.95 4.37
N LYS A 70 -9.46 6.73 3.83
CA LYS A 70 -10.50 5.69 3.83
C LYS A 70 -10.81 5.19 5.23
N LEU A 71 -9.80 5.00 6.07
CA LEU A 71 -9.99 4.54 7.46
C LEU A 71 -10.83 5.51 8.29
N GLU A 72 -10.75 6.82 8.02
CA GLU A 72 -11.60 7.82 8.67
C GLU A 72 -13.09 7.64 8.32
N THR A 73 -13.39 7.07 7.15
CA THR A 73 -14.77 6.78 6.73
C THR A 73 -15.32 5.45 7.25
N TYR A 74 -14.46 4.54 7.71
CA TYR A 74 -14.90 3.23 8.18
C TYR A 74 -15.50 3.30 9.58
N GLY A 75 -16.64 2.62 9.76
CA GLY A 75 -17.31 2.51 11.06
C GLY A 75 -16.66 1.49 11.98
N GLU A 76 -17.28 1.25 13.14
CA GLU A 76 -16.80 0.27 14.10
C GLU A 76 -16.81 -1.16 13.52
N ALA A 77 -15.68 -1.85 13.62
CA ALA A 77 -15.60 -3.28 13.31
C ALA A 77 -16.56 -4.12 14.17
N SER A 78 -16.93 -3.62 15.37
CA SER A 78 -17.87 -4.27 16.28
C SER A 78 -19.25 -4.51 15.64
N ILE A 79 -19.70 -3.58 14.78
CA ILE A 79 -21.00 -3.63 14.10
C ILE A 79 -20.95 -4.67 13.00
N VAL A 80 -19.94 -4.58 12.11
CA VAL A 80 -19.76 -5.52 11.00
C VAL A 80 -19.59 -6.95 11.50
N CYS A 81 -18.83 -7.17 12.58
CA CYS A 81 -18.67 -8.51 13.16
C CYS A 81 -19.98 -9.08 13.71
N LYS A 82 -20.82 -8.26 14.36
CA LYS A 82 -22.14 -8.71 14.85
C LYS A 82 -23.08 -9.09 13.72
N GLU A 83 -23.12 -8.27 12.66
CA GLU A 83 -23.91 -8.54 11.45
C GLU A 83 -23.42 -9.81 10.76
N PHE A 84 -22.11 -9.97 10.63
CA PHE A 84 -21.49 -11.17 10.04
C PHE A 84 -21.87 -12.43 10.82
N ILE A 85 -21.71 -12.43 12.15
CA ILE A 85 -22.11 -13.57 13.00
C ILE A 85 -23.60 -13.86 12.83
N SER A 86 -24.44 -12.84 12.89
CA SER A 86 -25.90 -12.99 12.70
C SER A 86 -26.24 -13.59 11.33
N SER A 87 -25.49 -13.24 10.28
CA SER A 87 -25.68 -13.80 8.94
C SER A 87 -25.27 -15.27 8.85
N VAL A 88 -24.15 -15.65 9.47
CA VAL A 88 -23.65 -17.02 9.51
C VAL A 88 -24.58 -17.92 10.33
N ASP A 89 -25.05 -17.45 11.48
CA ASP A 89 -25.97 -18.19 12.35
C ASP A 89 -27.36 -18.38 11.72
N SER A 90 -27.75 -17.51 10.78
CA SER A 90 -29.08 -17.58 10.15
C SER A 90 -29.26 -18.76 9.21
N ASN A 91 -28.18 -19.28 8.62
CA ASN A 91 -28.22 -20.41 7.70
C ASN A 91 -27.23 -21.50 8.14
N PRO A 92 -27.71 -22.58 8.76
CA PRO A 92 -26.83 -23.59 9.33
C PRO A 92 -26.11 -24.38 8.23
N ASP A 93 -24.80 -24.56 8.39
CA ASP A 93 -23.98 -25.32 7.44
C ASP A 93 -24.31 -26.83 7.52
N PRO A 94 -24.68 -27.50 6.40
CA PRO A 94 -24.97 -28.94 6.36
C PRO A 94 -23.78 -29.84 6.70
N LEU A 95 -22.56 -29.32 6.72
CA LEU A 95 -21.36 -30.07 7.08
C LEU A 95 -21.03 -29.98 8.57
N LEU A 96 -21.73 -29.12 9.33
CA LEU A 96 -21.48 -28.94 10.75
C LEU A 96 -22.49 -29.74 11.59
N PRO A 97 -22.10 -30.33 12.73
CA PRO A 97 -22.99 -31.17 13.55
C PRO A 97 -24.26 -30.47 14.05
N GLU A 98 -24.29 -29.13 14.01
CA GLU A 98 -25.39 -28.31 14.50
C GLU A 98 -26.53 -28.16 13.48
N THR A 99 -26.39 -28.64 12.24
CA THR A 99 -27.49 -28.58 11.27
C THR A 99 -28.66 -29.44 11.71
N LYS A 100 -29.78 -28.78 12.01
CA LYS A 100 -31.07 -29.42 12.27
C LYS A 100 -31.69 -29.84 10.93
N GLY A 101 -31.29 -31.00 10.42
CA GLY A 101 -31.85 -31.60 9.21
C GLY A 101 -31.92 -33.13 9.33
N PRO A 102 -32.75 -33.81 8.51
CA PRO A 102 -32.66 -35.26 8.40
C PRO A 102 -31.22 -35.62 8.01
N VAL A 103 -30.56 -36.47 8.80
CA VAL A 103 -29.28 -37.07 8.40
C VAL A 103 -29.54 -37.80 7.08
N ASP A 104 -29.07 -37.25 5.98
CA ASP A 104 -29.12 -37.94 4.71
C ASP A 104 -28.17 -39.13 4.82
N VAL A 105 -28.75 -40.34 4.85
CA VAL A 105 -28.07 -41.63 4.97
C VAL A 105 -26.99 -41.84 3.91
N GLY A 106 -27.02 -41.10 2.80
CA GLY A 106 -25.95 -41.08 1.80
C GLY A 106 -24.61 -40.50 2.30
N TRP A 107 -24.62 -39.63 3.32
CA TRP A 107 -23.44 -38.94 3.83
C TRP A 107 -22.54 -39.84 4.66
N ASP A 108 -23.10 -40.84 5.36
CA ASP A 108 -22.32 -41.85 6.09
C ASP A 108 -21.35 -42.60 5.16
N ARG A 109 -21.69 -42.74 3.87
CA ARG A 109 -20.79 -43.34 2.87
C ARG A 109 -19.58 -42.46 2.55
N TRP A 110 -19.71 -41.14 2.62
CA TRP A 110 -18.65 -40.18 2.29
C TRP A 110 -17.84 -39.75 3.52
N PHE A 111 -18.46 -39.65 4.69
CA PHE A 111 -17.83 -39.13 5.93
C PHE A 111 -17.72 -40.16 7.06
N GLY A 112 -18.57 -41.20 7.08
CA GLY A 112 -18.59 -42.24 8.11
C GLY A 112 -17.50 -43.31 7.97
N GLY A 113 -16.79 -43.31 6.83
CA GLY A 113 -15.79 -44.33 6.51
C GLY A 113 -16.42 -45.66 6.10
N ALA A 114 -15.77 -46.39 5.19
CA ALA A 114 -16.30 -47.68 4.73
C ALA A 114 -16.27 -48.70 5.88
N PRO A 115 -17.38 -49.43 6.15
CA PRO A 115 -17.51 -50.33 7.32
C PRO A 115 -16.55 -51.54 7.31
N ASN A 116 -15.71 -51.70 6.27
CA ASN A 116 -14.78 -52.82 6.15
C ASN A 116 -13.39 -52.46 5.58
N SER A 117 -13.03 -51.17 5.53
CA SER A 117 -11.67 -50.79 5.12
C SER A 117 -10.73 -50.89 6.32
N ARG A 118 -9.87 -51.93 6.33
CA ARG A 118 -8.72 -52.08 7.25
C ARG A 118 -7.72 -50.92 7.21
N ASN A 119 -7.92 -49.93 6.35
CA ASN A 119 -7.10 -48.74 6.22
C ASN A 119 -7.96 -47.51 6.55
N HIS A 120 -7.88 -47.07 7.81
CA HIS A 120 -8.55 -45.91 8.39
C HIS A 120 -8.03 -44.56 7.86
N LYS A 121 -8.06 -44.34 6.55
CA LYS A 121 -7.83 -43.00 6.00
C LYS A 121 -9.12 -42.19 6.13
N ARG A 122 -9.35 -41.69 7.34
CA ARG A 122 -10.33 -40.64 7.62
C ARG A 122 -9.80 -39.35 7.03
N TRP A 123 -10.65 -38.56 6.38
CA TRP A 123 -10.28 -37.25 5.82
C TRP A 123 -10.43 -36.11 6.83
N ILE A 124 -10.46 -36.45 8.12
CA ILE A 124 -10.52 -35.53 9.26
C ILE A 124 -9.54 -36.02 10.33
#